data_AF-A0A8C9TGP5-F1
#
_entry.id   AF-A0A8C9TGP5-F1
#
_cell.length_a   1.000
_cell.length_b   1.000
_cell.length_c   1.000
_cell.angle_alpha   90.00
_cell.angle_beta   90.00
_cell.angle_gamma   90.00
#
_symmetry.space_group_name_H-M   'P 1'
#
loop_
_entity.id
_entity.type
_entity.pdbx_description
1 polymer ?
#
loop_
_entity_poly.entity_id
_entity_poly.type
_entity_poly.pdbx_seq_one_letter_code
_entity_poly.pdbx_strand_id
1 'polypeptide(L)'
;MAREPRSEVTAKGQGDIISDPLGELFPNVVEEPSGALVSEPPTDIFSEEESVVTDSKANIDPSTISKANGVHSDEEQDLFSEATVELSLDSPRNERKKIENTRPPVAAPTVSVPPSTSKVASKTLEELEEEEEEDKFELNISITNPEKVGDGMNAYMAYQLSTQTTLPMFRSKSFTVRRRFSDFLGLYEKLSEKHSQNGYIVPPPPEKSILGMTKVKVGKEDSSSAEFVERRRAALERYLQRVVSHPSLLQDPDVREFLERDELPRAVSTQTLSGAGFLKMINRATDAVSKMTIKMNESDIWFEEKLQEVELEEQQLRKLHIVVDTCCDDVVWPMGCVFAKSVAMLGSSEDNTALSRALSQLAEVEDKMEQLHQDQANNDFFVFAELLADYIRLLGAVRGCFDQRMKAWQRWQDAQTMLQRKRENEAKLLWANKPEKLQQAKDEIAEWESKVTQYDTDFERISATVRKEVLRFEKEKTRDFKKQIIKYLESLQHSQQQLIKYWEAFLPEAKAIA
;
A
#
# COMPACT_ATOMS: atom_id res chain seq x y z
N MET A 1 32.67 48.31 48.84
CA MET A 1 33.38 48.69 47.60
C MET A 1 34.88 48.71 47.85
N ALA A 2 35.60 47.71 47.35
CA ALA A 2 37.06 47.61 47.26
C ALA A 2 37.31 46.48 46.23
N ARG A 3 37.90 46.75 45.06
CA ARG A 3 39.34 46.77 44.73
C ARG A 3 40.00 45.39 44.60
N GLU A 4 40.13 44.96 43.34
CA GLU A 4 41.42 44.54 42.70
C GLU A 4 42.15 43.28 43.24
N PRO A 5 43.29 42.80 42.66
CA PRO A 5 44.01 43.21 41.43
C PRO A 5 44.46 42.06 40.46
N ARG A 6 45.01 42.43 39.27
CA ARG A 6 46.30 41.97 38.62
C ARG A 6 46.65 40.45 38.43
N SER A 7 47.59 40.02 37.58
CA SER A 7 48.49 40.63 36.53
C SER A 7 49.21 39.53 35.72
N GLU A 8 49.74 39.86 34.51
CA GLU A 8 51.09 39.55 33.93
C GLU A 8 51.75 38.12 34.04
N VAL A 9 52.74 37.64 33.25
CA VAL A 9 53.42 37.90 31.95
C VAL A 9 54.36 36.68 31.68
N THR A 10 54.89 36.48 30.46
CA THR A 10 55.95 35.50 30.03
C THR A 10 55.61 33.99 30.12
N ALA A 11 56.00 33.04 29.25
CA ALA A 11 56.90 32.91 28.07
C ALA A 11 58.29 32.25 28.29
N LYS A 12 58.57 31.24 27.44
CA LYS A 12 59.78 30.35 27.34
C LYS A 12 59.98 29.35 28.51
N GLY A 13 60.56 28.15 28.30
CA GLY A 13 60.94 27.50 27.03
C GLY A 13 61.97 26.34 27.21
N GLN A 14 62.22 25.62 26.11
CA GLN A 14 63.28 24.59 25.89
C GLN A 14 63.18 23.23 26.63
N GLY A 15 63.63 22.17 25.95
CA GLY A 15 63.55 20.77 26.40
C GLY A 15 63.87 19.76 25.28
N ASP A 16 65.07 19.84 24.71
CA ASP A 16 65.59 18.96 23.64
C ASP A 16 65.86 17.50 24.19
N ILE A 17 66.22 16.44 23.45
CA ILE A 17 66.96 16.28 22.18
C ILE A 17 66.94 14.79 21.69
N ILE A 18 67.30 14.48 20.41
CA ILE A 18 67.71 13.13 19.85
C ILE A 18 66.59 12.04 19.73
N SER A 19 66.45 11.23 18.66
CA SER A 19 67.19 11.05 17.38
C SER A 19 66.37 10.42 16.22
N ASP A 20 66.58 10.93 15.00
CA ASP A 20 66.43 10.28 13.67
C ASP A 20 67.70 9.45 13.31
N PRO A 21 67.91 8.87 12.10
CA PRO A 21 67.05 8.70 10.89
C PRO A 21 66.79 7.19 10.58
N LEU A 22 66.42 6.64 9.41
CA LEU A 22 66.31 7.02 7.97
C LEU A 22 65.00 6.45 7.35
N GLY A 23 64.52 6.87 6.18
CA GLY A 23 64.97 7.97 5.31
C GLY A 23 64.19 8.09 3.99
N GLU A 24 64.18 9.32 3.46
CA GLU A 24 64.13 9.81 2.06
C GLU A 24 63.20 9.12 1.01
N LEU A 25 62.22 9.77 0.35
CA LEU A 25 62.21 11.04 -0.43
C LEU A 25 62.98 10.91 -1.78
N PHE A 26 62.61 11.50 -2.94
CA PHE A 26 61.55 12.49 -3.30
C PHE A 26 61.15 12.40 -4.83
N PRO A 27 60.60 13.40 -5.60
CA PRO A 27 59.63 13.12 -6.69
C PRO A 27 59.85 13.84 -8.08
N ASN A 28 58.77 13.92 -8.90
CA ASN A 28 58.37 14.99 -9.87
C ASN A 28 58.77 14.98 -11.38
N VAL A 29 57.92 15.73 -12.14
CA VAL A 29 58.08 16.41 -13.47
C VAL A 29 57.61 15.72 -14.78
N VAL A 30 56.34 16.01 -15.14
CA VAL A 30 55.79 16.57 -16.41
C VAL A 30 56.59 16.53 -17.73
N GLU A 31 55.97 16.06 -18.83
CA GLU A 31 55.89 16.74 -20.15
C GLU A 31 54.79 16.16 -21.09
N GLU A 32 54.49 16.85 -22.21
CA GLU A 32 53.44 16.61 -23.25
C GLU A 32 54.07 16.93 -24.65
N PRO A 33 53.41 16.87 -25.85
CA PRO A 33 52.07 16.38 -26.26
C PRO A 33 52.01 15.59 -27.61
N SER A 34 50.78 15.33 -28.11
CA SER A 34 50.37 15.12 -29.53
C SER A 34 50.43 13.70 -30.16
N GLY A 35 49.36 13.29 -30.87
CA GLY A 35 49.35 12.12 -31.77
C GLY A 35 47.96 11.68 -32.27
N ALA A 36 47.67 11.89 -33.56
CA ALA A 36 46.39 11.67 -34.27
C ALA A 36 45.60 10.35 -34.05
N LEU A 37 44.26 10.44 -34.19
CA LEU A 37 43.32 9.33 -34.42
C LEU A 37 43.06 9.13 -35.94
N VAL A 38 42.80 7.88 -36.36
CA VAL A 38 42.43 7.49 -37.74
C VAL A 38 41.26 6.48 -37.69
N SER A 39 40.48 6.40 -38.77
CA SER A 39 39.13 5.83 -38.89
C SER A 39 39.03 4.39 -39.42
N GLU A 40 38.07 3.61 -38.86
CA GLU A 40 37.22 2.57 -39.52
C GLU A 40 37.89 1.40 -40.29
N PRO A 41 37.16 0.38 -40.82
CA PRO A 41 35.78 -0.10 -40.57
C PRO A 41 35.74 -1.57 -40.05
N PRO A 42 34.56 -2.23 -39.87
CA PRO A 42 34.45 -3.61 -39.37
C PRO A 42 34.23 -4.68 -40.47
N THR A 43 34.38 -5.98 -40.09
CA THR A 43 33.92 -7.15 -40.87
C THR A 43 33.44 -8.30 -39.97
N ASP A 44 32.17 -8.70 -40.09
CA ASP A 44 31.71 -9.92 -40.78
C ASP A 44 32.72 -11.08 -41.04
N ILE A 45 32.31 -12.35 -41.16
CA ILE A 45 31.09 -13.09 -40.77
C ILE A 45 31.40 -14.60 -40.91
N PHE A 46 30.69 -15.49 -40.21
CA PHE A 46 30.74 -16.97 -40.33
C PHE A 46 32.12 -17.67 -40.21
N SER A 47 32.23 -18.59 -39.26
CA SER A 47 33.02 -19.82 -39.39
C SER A 47 32.45 -20.89 -38.44
N GLU A 48 32.08 -22.04 -39.00
CA GLU A 48 31.73 -23.25 -38.25
C GLU A 48 33.00 -24.03 -37.91
N GLU A 49 33.03 -24.77 -36.81
CA GLU A 49 33.36 -26.20 -36.80
C GLU A 49 33.15 -26.85 -35.42
N GLU A 50 33.16 -28.19 -35.39
CA GLU A 50 32.86 -29.00 -34.21
C GLU A 50 34.00 -29.01 -33.17
N SER A 51 33.64 -29.22 -31.89
CA SER A 51 34.09 -30.42 -31.15
C SER A 51 33.65 -30.41 -29.68
N VAL A 52 33.33 -31.59 -29.14
CA VAL A 52 34.08 -32.25 -28.04
C VAL A 52 33.44 -33.61 -27.75
N VAL A 53 34.27 -34.65 -27.72
CA VAL A 53 33.92 -36.01 -27.27
C VAL A 53 34.60 -36.26 -25.94
N THR A 54 33.88 -36.77 -24.93
CA THR A 54 34.38 -37.86 -24.04
C THR A 54 33.31 -38.44 -23.10
N ASP A 55 33.34 -39.78 -22.95
CA ASP A 55 32.56 -40.57 -22.00
C ASP A 55 32.94 -40.35 -20.52
N SER A 56 32.03 -40.72 -19.58
CA SER A 56 32.21 -41.97 -18.79
C SER A 56 31.12 -42.31 -17.76
N LYS A 57 30.26 -43.28 -18.14
CA LYS A 57 29.84 -44.49 -17.39
C LYS A 57 29.50 -44.44 -15.87
N ALA A 58 28.28 -44.86 -15.55
CA ALA A 58 27.99 -46.10 -14.78
C ALA A 58 26.47 -46.43 -14.79
N ASN A 59 25.97 -47.66 -14.49
CA ASN A 59 26.31 -49.03 -14.91
C ASN A 59 25.17 -50.00 -14.43
N ILE A 60 24.93 -51.16 -15.09
CA ILE A 60 24.14 -52.35 -14.59
C ILE A 60 22.60 -52.11 -14.42
N ASP A 61 21.63 -52.97 -14.79
CA ASP A 61 21.58 -54.23 -15.59
C ASP A 61 20.14 -54.45 -16.20
N PRO A 62 19.90 -55.46 -17.09
CA PRO A 62 18.70 -55.53 -17.95
C PRO A 62 17.67 -56.67 -17.67
N SER A 63 16.45 -56.56 -18.22
CA SER A 63 15.52 -57.70 -18.39
C SER A 63 14.53 -57.59 -19.60
N THR A 64 15.07 -57.83 -20.79
CA THR A 64 14.57 -58.63 -21.95
C THR A 64 13.07 -58.89 -22.26
N ILE A 65 12.75 -58.99 -23.57
CA ILE A 65 11.57 -59.61 -24.28
C ILE A 65 10.41 -58.65 -24.66
N SER A 66 9.84 -58.60 -25.89
CA SER A 66 10.25 -59.04 -27.26
C SER A 66 9.29 -58.53 -28.36
N LYS A 67 9.81 -58.31 -29.59
CA LYS A 67 9.16 -58.37 -30.94
C LYS A 67 8.11 -57.29 -31.37
N ALA A 68 8.60 -56.29 -32.11
CA ALA A 68 8.31 -55.99 -33.53
C ALA A 68 6.94 -56.42 -34.13
N ASN A 69 6.14 -55.57 -34.80
CA ASN A 69 6.46 -54.86 -36.05
C ASN A 69 5.38 -53.81 -36.40
N GLY A 70 5.73 -52.69 -37.04
CA GLY A 70 4.77 -51.75 -37.64
C GLY A 70 5.33 -50.34 -37.81
N VAL A 71 5.23 -49.76 -39.02
CA VAL A 71 5.62 -48.37 -39.34
C VAL A 71 4.35 -47.58 -39.65
N HIS A 72 4.19 -46.38 -39.09
CA HIS A 72 3.76 -45.17 -39.82
C HIS A 72 3.79 -43.90 -38.95
N SER A 73 4.30 -42.81 -39.55
CA SER A 73 4.05 -41.37 -39.32
C SER A 73 3.95 -40.81 -37.88
N ASP A 74 4.81 -39.83 -37.61
CA ASP A 74 4.62 -38.82 -36.57
C ASP A 74 3.40 -37.92 -36.86
N GLU A 75 2.59 -37.63 -35.84
CA GLU A 75 1.71 -36.46 -35.76
C GLU A 75 1.80 -35.90 -34.32
N GLU A 76 1.76 -34.57 -34.18
CA GLU A 76 2.07 -33.87 -32.93
C GLU A 76 0.91 -33.94 -31.92
N GLN A 77 1.20 -34.21 -30.65
CA GLN A 77 0.17 -34.19 -29.60
C GLN A 77 -0.09 -32.76 -29.12
N ASP A 78 -1.19 -32.18 -29.61
CA ASP A 78 -1.72 -30.89 -29.18
C ASP A 78 -2.08 -30.88 -27.68
N LEU A 79 -1.39 -30.01 -26.93
CA LEU A 79 -1.39 -29.95 -25.47
C LEU A 79 -2.52 -29.08 -24.87
N PHE A 80 -3.51 -28.67 -25.67
CA PHE A 80 -4.57 -27.73 -25.26
C PHE A 80 -6.01 -28.28 -25.29
N SER A 81 -6.19 -29.61 -25.28
CA SER A 81 -7.47 -30.29 -25.51
C SER A 81 -8.44 -30.42 -24.31
N GLU A 82 -8.20 -29.75 -23.16
CA GLU A 82 -9.07 -29.83 -21.97
C GLU A 82 -9.37 -28.45 -21.31
N ALA A 83 -10.26 -27.65 -21.92
CA ALA A 83 -10.72 -26.37 -21.33
C ALA A 83 -12.12 -25.86 -21.77
N THR A 84 -13.07 -26.73 -22.14
CA THR A 84 -14.46 -26.32 -22.48
C THR A 84 -15.50 -26.95 -21.55
N VAL A 85 -15.88 -26.21 -20.50
CA VAL A 85 -17.00 -26.55 -19.59
C VAL A 85 -18.22 -25.72 -19.96
N GLU A 86 -19.20 -26.33 -20.65
CA GLU A 86 -20.48 -25.67 -20.93
C GLU A 86 -21.36 -25.57 -19.68
N LEU A 87 -21.66 -24.33 -19.25
CA LEU A 87 -22.56 -24.06 -18.14
C LEU A 87 -24.03 -24.06 -18.60
N SER A 88 -24.64 -25.24 -18.66
CA SER A 88 -26.10 -25.37 -18.82
C SER A 88 -26.84 -24.93 -17.56
N LEU A 89 -27.59 -23.82 -17.66
CA LEU A 89 -28.48 -23.33 -16.60
C LEU A 89 -29.86 -23.99 -16.71
N ASP A 90 -30.26 -24.75 -15.68
CA ASP A 90 -31.66 -25.16 -15.46
C ASP A 90 -32.18 -24.63 -14.11
N SER A 91 -33.47 -24.36 -14.02
CA SER A 91 -34.12 -23.68 -12.89
C SER A 91 -35.43 -24.38 -12.51
N PRO A 92 -35.50 -25.07 -11.35
CA PRO A 92 -36.65 -25.87 -10.99
C PRO A 92 -37.86 -25.01 -10.59
N ARG A 93 -38.79 -24.81 -11.54
CA ARG A 93 -40.15 -24.30 -11.24
C ARG A 93 -40.92 -25.35 -10.42
N ASN A 94 -41.44 -24.93 -9.27
CA ASN A 94 -42.20 -25.79 -8.37
C ASN A 94 -43.72 -25.64 -8.61
N GLU A 95 -44.29 -26.43 -9.53
CA GLU A 95 -45.75 -26.51 -9.71
C GLU A 95 -46.38 -27.52 -8.75
N ARG A 96 -47.35 -27.08 -7.93
CA ARG A 96 -48.18 -27.96 -7.09
C ARG A 96 -49.66 -27.86 -7.48
N LYS A 97 -50.17 -28.91 -8.14
CA LYS A 97 -51.52 -28.92 -8.71
C LYS A 97 -52.66 -28.99 -7.68
N LYS A 98 -53.56 -28.01 -7.82
CA LYS A 98 -55.04 -28.09 -7.77
C LYS A 98 -55.70 -29.09 -6.79
N ILE A 99 -56.47 -28.55 -5.85
CA ILE A 99 -57.57 -29.23 -5.14
C ILE A 99 -58.89 -28.69 -5.69
N GLU A 100 -59.93 -29.53 -5.78
CA GLU A 100 -61.27 -29.13 -6.22
C GLU A 100 -62.35 -29.99 -5.55
N ASN A 101 -63.33 -29.36 -4.87
CA ASN A 101 -64.65 -29.96 -4.59
C ASN A 101 -65.68 -28.96 -4.00
N THR A 102 -66.82 -28.83 -4.70
CA THR A 102 -68.19 -28.54 -4.21
C THR A 102 -68.52 -27.22 -3.45
N ARG A 103 -69.85 -26.98 -3.27
CA ARG A 103 -70.60 -25.69 -3.29
C ARG A 103 -72.11 -26.03 -2.95
N PRO A 104 -73.09 -25.18 -2.48
CA PRO A 104 -73.29 -23.71 -2.67
C PRO A 104 -73.41 -22.65 -1.50
N PRO A 105 -74.58 -22.27 -0.88
CA PRO A 105 -74.96 -20.83 -0.71
C PRO A 105 -75.17 -20.35 0.77
N VAL A 106 -75.56 -19.10 1.16
CA VAL A 106 -76.72 -18.26 0.78
C VAL A 106 -76.58 -16.76 1.23
N ALA A 107 -77.12 -15.83 0.43
CA ALA A 107 -77.63 -14.45 0.71
C ALA A 107 -76.73 -13.26 1.17
N ALA A 108 -77.22 -12.06 0.81
CA ALA A 108 -76.93 -10.74 1.39
C ALA A 108 -78.30 -10.05 1.73
N PRO A 109 -78.35 -8.92 2.48
CA PRO A 109 -78.41 -7.62 1.79
C PRO A 109 -77.83 -6.37 2.51
N THR A 110 -77.18 -5.51 1.72
CA THR A 110 -77.08 -4.02 1.73
C THR A 110 -77.29 -3.11 2.98
N VAL A 111 -76.25 -2.26 3.23
CA VAL A 111 -76.26 -0.77 3.37
C VAL A 111 -76.63 -0.09 4.71
N SER A 112 -75.72 0.74 5.27
CA SER A 112 -75.96 2.17 5.61
C SER A 112 -74.75 3.02 6.16
N VAL A 113 -74.00 3.67 5.23
CA VAL A 113 -73.39 5.04 5.35
C VAL A 113 -72.24 5.34 6.40
N PRO A 114 -71.56 6.53 6.46
CA PRO A 114 -70.07 6.59 6.57
C PRO A 114 -69.55 7.67 7.57
N PRO A 115 -68.43 8.43 7.38
CA PRO A 115 -67.09 8.17 6.78
C PRO A 115 -65.90 8.49 7.73
N SER A 116 -64.68 8.02 7.42
CA SER A 116 -63.44 8.65 7.94
C SER A 116 -62.21 8.48 7.03
N THR A 117 -61.81 9.59 6.38
CA THR A 117 -60.45 10.00 5.96
C THR A 117 -59.50 9.09 5.15
N SER A 118 -58.94 9.70 4.09
CA SER A 118 -57.63 9.42 3.44
C SER A 118 -57.35 8.00 2.91
N LYS A 119 -57.36 7.88 1.58
CA LYS A 119 -56.68 6.81 0.84
C LYS A 119 -55.15 6.99 0.95
N VAL A 120 -54.41 5.91 1.16
CA VAL A 120 -53.02 5.82 0.69
C VAL A 120 -53.06 5.06 -0.63
N ALA A 121 -52.62 5.71 -1.71
CA ALA A 121 -52.37 5.03 -2.98
C ALA A 121 -50.91 4.58 -3.00
N SER A 122 -50.68 3.29 -3.26
CA SER A 122 -49.34 2.73 -3.41
C SER A 122 -48.69 3.24 -4.70
N LYS A 123 -47.71 4.15 -4.58
CA LYS A 123 -46.75 4.45 -5.65
C LYS A 123 -45.87 3.22 -5.92
N THR A 124 -45.41 3.10 -7.17
CA THR A 124 -44.44 2.08 -7.61
C THR A 124 -43.02 2.42 -7.17
N LEU A 125 -42.18 1.39 -7.06
CA LEU A 125 -40.83 1.49 -6.49
C LEU A 125 -39.90 2.43 -7.29
N GLU A 126 -40.09 2.50 -8.60
CA GLU A 126 -39.30 3.32 -9.53
C GLU A 126 -39.59 4.83 -9.41
N GLU A 127 -40.68 5.24 -8.76
CA GLU A 127 -41.05 6.66 -8.56
C GLU A 127 -40.55 7.22 -7.21
N LEU A 128 -39.47 6.63 -6.68
CA LEU A 128 -38.75 7.01 -5.45
C LEU A 128 -37.23 7.14 -5.66
N GLU A 129 -36.72 6.95 -6.88
CA GLU A 129 -35.28 7.01 -7.19
C GLU A 129 -34.84 8.36 -7.81
N GLU A 130 -35.79 9.26 -8.11
CA GLU A 130 -35.55 10.58 -8.75
C GLU A 130 -36.22 11.76 -8.01
N GLU A 131 -35.92 11.99 -6.73
CA GLU A 131 -36.12 13.31 -6.08
C GLU A 131 -35.16 13.51 -4.86
N GLU A 132 -34.02 14.15 -5.13
CA GLU A 132 -33.04 14.81 -4.23
C GLU A 132 -32.81 14.33 -2.77
N GLU A 133 -31.72 13.58 -2.54
CA GLU A 133 -30.79 13.82 -1.39
C GLU A 133 -29.31 13.63 -1.80
N GLU A 134 -28.83 14.39 -2.80
CA GLU A 134 -27.39 14.62 -3.00
C GLU A 134 -26.85 15.74 -2.06
N ASP A 135 -26.92 15.53 -0.74
CA ASP A 135 -26.20 16.36 0.25
C ASP A 135 -25.34 15.48 1.19
N LYS A 136 -24.58 14.57 0.57
CA LYS A 136 -23.86 13.50 1.28
C LYS A 136 -22.56 13.96 1.95
N PHE A 137 -22.70 14.74 3.02
CA PHE A 137 -21.59 15.13 3.87
C PHE A 137 -21.72 14.55 5.29
N GLU A 138 -20.79 13.66 5.64
CA GLU A 138 -20.18 13.57 6.96
C GLU A 138 -18.66 13.56 6.75
N LEU A 139 -18.10 14.75 6.50
CA LEU A 139 -16.70 15.04 6.19
C LEU A 139 -16.16 14.39 4.88
N ASN A 140 -16.17 15.17 3.81
CA ASN A 140 -15.46 14.90 2.55
C ASN A 140 -14.14 15.70 2.48
N ILE A 141 -13.08 15.08 1.96
CA ILE A 141 -11.74 15.69 1.83
C ILE A 141 -11.12 15.31 0.49
N SER A 142 -10.67 16.33 -0.26
CA SER A 142 -9.87 16.18 -1.47
C SER A 142 -8.55 16.95 -1.34
N ILE A 143 -7.51 16.43 -1.99
CA ILE A 143 -6.19 17.07 -2.08
C ILE A 143 -5.97 17.50 -3.52
N THR A 144 -5.65 18.76 -3.74
CA THR A 144 -5.53 19.36 -5.08
C THR A 144 -4.31 20.27 -5.18
N ASN A 145 -4.08 20.85 -6.36
CA ASN A 145 -3.15 21.96 -6.62
C ASN A 145 -1.76 21.79 -5.95
N PRO A 146 -0.97 20.77 -6.37
CA PRO A 146 0.40 20.62 -5.92
C PRO A 146 1.27 21.79 -6.42
N GLU A 147 1.80 22.60 -5.51
CA GLU A 147 2.53 23.83 -5.82
C GLU A 147 3.94 23.80 -5.22
N LYS A 148 4.97 24.09 -6.03
CA LYS A 148 6.35 24.25 -5.57
C LYS A 148 6.48 25.61 -4.86
N VAL A 149 6.52 25.60 -3.54
CA VAL A 149 6.68 26.80 -2.71
C VAL A 149 8.16 26.99 -2.34
N GLY A 150 8.65 28.20 -2.62
CA GLY A 150 10.04 28.60 -2.36
C GLY A 150 11.04 28.09 -3.41
N ASP A 151 12.28 28.58 -3.31
CA ASP A 151 13.34 28.33 -4.27
C ASP A 151 14.61 27.71 -3.64
N GLY A 152 15.48 27.17 -4.48
CA GLY A 152 16.73 26.52 -4.10
C GLY A 152 16.54 25.32 -3.18
N MET A 153 17.51 25.08 -2.29
CA MET A 153 17.52 23.92 -1.39
C MET A 153 16.29 23.85 -0.48
N ASN A 154 15.72 25.00 -0.10
CA ASN A 154 14.58 25.11 0.82
C ASN A 154 13.20 24.91 0.15
N ALA A 155 13.13 24.82 -1.19
CA ALA A 155 11.88 24.58 -1.90
C ALA A 155 11.17 23.29 -1.43
N TYR A 156 9.83 23.32 -1.36
CA TYR A 156 9.00 22.18 -0.98
C TYR A 156 7.70 22.14 -1.78
N MET A 157 7.10 20.95 -1.89
CA MET A 157 5.77 20.80 -2.48
C MET A 157 4.71 21.03 -1.40
N ALA A 158 3.84 22.02 -1.64
CA ALA A 158 2.61 22.24 -0.89
C ALA A 158 1.43 21.61 -1.65
N TYR A 159 0.40 21.23 -0.92
CA TYR A 159 -0.83 20.64 -1.42
C TYR A 159 -2.02 21.41 -0.83
N GLN A 160 -3.04 21.65 -1.64
CA GLN A 160 -4.28 22.29 -1.21
C GLN A 160 -5.25 21.21 -0.67
N LEU A 161 -5.45 21.20 0.64
CA LEU A 161 -6.52 20.42 1.26
C LEU A 161 -7.83 21.22 1.14
N SER A 162 -8.81 20.65 0.46
CA SER A 162 -10.18 21.16 0.45
C SER A 162 -11.05 20.23 1.30
N THR A 163 -11.84 20.79 2.22
CA THR A 163 -12.63 20.02 3.17
C THR A 163 -14.06 20.56 3.25
N GLN A 164 -15.04 19.66 3.24
CA GLN A 164 -16.47 19.97 3.25
C GLN A 164 -17.16 19.05 4.27
N THR A 165 -17.93 19.60 5.20
CA THR A 165 -18.42 18.85 6.37
C THR A 165 -19.69 19.45 6.99
N THR A 166 -20.53 18.57 7.52
CA THR A 166 -21.71 18.87 8.37
C THR A 166 -21.40 18.75 9.86
N LEU A 167 -20.28 18.11 10.22
CA LEU A 167 -20.00 17.71 11.60
C LEU A 167 -19.82 18.96 12.48
N PRO A 168 -20.60 19.12 13.58
CA PRO A 168 -20.61 20.33 14.41
C PRO A 168 -19.33 20.55 15.23
N MET A 169 -18.36 19.64 15.08
CA MET A 169 -17.03 19.72 15.67
C MET A 169 -16.05 20.62 14.88
N PHE A 170 -16.47 21.13 13.70
CA PHE A 170 -15.72 22.06 12.86
C PHE A 170 -16.39 23.44 12.84
N ARG A 171 -15.59 24.49 12.65
CA ARG A 171 -16.02 25.91 12.66
C ARG A 171 -16.78 26.31 11.40
N SER A 172 -16.44 25.71 10.26
CA SER A 172 -16.92 26.07 8.94
C SER A 172 -17.35 24.82 8.17
N LYS A 173 -18.49 24.88 7.48
CA LYS A 173 -18.96 23.77 6.62
C LYS A 173 -18.06 23.49 5.41
N SER A 174 -17.30 24.48 4.97
CA SER A 174 -16.26 24.31 3.95
C SER A 174 -15.08 25.19 4.30
N PHE A 175 -13.87 24.68 4.09
CA PHE A 175 -12.61 25.40 4.26
C PHE A 175 -11.50 24.79 3.40
N THR A 176 -10.41 25.54 3.25
CA THR A 176 -9.26 25.15 2.43
C THR A 176 -7.98 25.58 3.13
N VAL A 177 -7.03 24.66 3.29
CA VAL A 177 -5.72 24.92 3.90
C VAL A 177 -4.59 24.37 3.05
N ARG A 178 -3.40 24.95 3.15
CA ARG A 178 -2.19 24.44 2.48
C ARG A 178 -1.35 23.62 3.45
N ARG A 179 -0.88 22.44 3.00
CA ARG A 179 -0.01 21.52 3.75
C ARG A 179 1.13 21.02 2.88
N ARG A 180 2.33 20.92 3.43
CA ARG A 180 3.47 20.27 2.77
C ARG A 180 3.62 18.86 3.33
N PHE A 181 4.24 17.96 2.56
CA PHE A 181 4.36 16.53 2.89
C PHE A 181 4.84 16.23 4.34
N SER A 182 5.74 17.05 4.89
CA SER A 182 6.25 16.89 6.26
C SER A 182 5.21 17.16 7.36
N ASP A 183 4.13 17.89 7.09
CA ASP A 183 3.11 18.20 8.08
C ASP A 183 2.18 16.99 8.30
N PHE A 184 1.89 16.23 7.23
CA PHE A 184 1.20 14.93 7.32
C PHE A 184 1.99 13.93 8.17
N LEU A 185 3.33 13.94 8.05
CA LEU A 185 4.20 13.12 8.92
C LEU A 185 4.16 13.58 10.38
N GLY A 186 4.11 14.89 10.63
CA GLY A 186 3.92 15.42 11.98
C GLY A 186 2.57 15.01 12.59
N LEU A 187 1.50 14.98 11.80
CA LEU A 187 0.20 14.44 12.22
C LEU A 187 0.32 12.95 12.58
N TYR A 188 0.92 12.13 11.71
CA TYR A 188 1.11 10.71 11.98
C TYR A 188 1.95 10.45 13.24
N GLU A 189 3.05 11.20 13.43
CA GLU A 189 3.93 11.09 14.60
C GLU A 189 3.14 11.32 15.90
N LYS A 190 2.39 12.43 16.00
CA LYS A 190 1.49 12.71 17.15
C LYS A 190 0.40 11.64 17.34
N LEU A 191 -0.26 11.19 16.26
CA LEU A 191 -1.35 10.21 16.35
C LEU A 191 -0.84 8.83 16.79
N SER A 192 0.31 8.38 16.27
CA SER A 192 0.92 7.11 16.66
C SER A 192 1.39 7.09 18.12
N GLU A 193 2.00 8.18 18.60
CA GLU A 193 2.41 8.30 20.01
C GLU A 193 1.21 8.18 20.97
N LYS A 194 0.09 8.82 20.64
CA LYS A 194 -1.15 8.80 21.43
C LYS A 194 -1.95 7.50 21.32
N HIS A 195 -2.21 7.04 20.09
CA HIS A 195 -3.28 6.07 19.82
C HIS A 195 -2.75 4.65 19.59
N SER A 196 -1.60 4.48 18.94
CA SER A 196 -1.02 3.14 18.74
C SER A 196 -0.67 2.48 20.09
N GLN A 197 -0.26 3.27 21.10
CA GLN A 197 -0.02 2.76 22.45
C GLN A 197 -1.27 2.18 23.15
N ASN A 198 -2.47 2.57 22.70
CA ASN A 198 -3.75 2.08 23.21
C ASN A 198 -4.37 0.97 22.34
N GLY A 199 -3.69 0.53 21.27
CA GLY A 199 -4.16 -0.55 20.39
C GLY A 199 -5.01 -0.12 19.19
N TYR A 200 -5.01 1.17 18.83
CA TYR A 200 -5.71 1.68 17.63
C TYR A 200 -4.86 1.54 16.36
N ILE A 201 -5.51 1.19 15.23
CA ILE A 201 -4.87 1.10 13.92
C ILE A 201 -4.75 2.51 13.34
N VAL A 202 -3.61 3.16 13.60
CA VAL A 202 -3.26 4.45 12.99
C VAL A 202 -2.79 4.21 11.55
N PRO A 203 -3.47 4.76 10.52
CA PRO A 203 -3.04 4.59 9.13
C PRO A 203 -1.62 5.14 8.92
N PRO A 204 -0.72 4.40 8.26
CA PRO A 204 0.62 4.89 7.95
C PRO A 204 0.62 5.81 6.73
N PRO A 205 1.45 6.87 6.70
CA PRO A 205 1.56 7.78 5.57
C PRO A 205 2.30 7.14 4.38
N PRO A 206 2.09 7.62 3.15
CA PRO A 206 2.84 7.17 1.98
C PRO A 206 4.33 7.52 2.09
N GLU A 207 5.19 6.74 1.42
CA GLU A 207 6.63 6.82 1.66
C GLU A 207 7.31 8.11 1.15
N LYS A 208 8.40 8.47 1.84
CA LYS A 208 9.41 9.40 1.31
C LYS A 208 10.20 8.72 0.18
N SER A 209 9.61 8.63 -1.02
CA SER A 209 10.41 8.46 -2.23
C SER A 209 11.35 9.67 -2.38
N ILE A 210 12.63 9.42 -2.11
CA ILE A 210 13.72 10.40 -2.20
C ILE A 210 14.12 10.59 -3.67
N LEU A 211 14.11 9.53 -4.49
CA LEU A 211 14.49 9.61 -5.91
C LEU A 211 13.58 10.57 -6.70
N GLY A 212 12.25 10.45 -6.53
CA GLY A 212 11.31 11.38 -7.17
C GLY A 212 11.41 12.81 -6.61
N MET A 213 11.69 12.97 -5.31
CA MET A 213 11.97 14.29 -4.71
C MET A 213 13.20 14.95 -5.34
N THR A 214 14.25 14.19 -5.62
CA THR A 214 15.46 14.71 -6.28
C THR A 214 15.17 15.11 -7.73
N LYS A 215 14.45 14.29 -8.52
CA LYS A 215 14.02 14.66 -9.89
C LYS A 215 13.24 15.99 -9.89
N VAL A 216 12.20 16.10 -9.07
CA VAL A 216 11.37 17.32 -8.95
C VAL A 216 12.19 18.54 -8.47
N LYS A 217 13.20 18.36 -7.62
CA LYS A 217 14.05 19.47 -7.13
C LYS A 217 15.09 19.96 -8.13
N VAL A 218 15.52 19.14 -9.08
CA VAL A 218 16.57 19.50 -10.06
C VAL A 218 16.01 20.30 -11.26
N GLY A 219 14.68 20.49 -11.35
CA GLY A 219 14.07 21.49 -12.24
C GLY A 219 14.02 21.10 -13.72
N LYS A 220 14.17 19.81 -14.03
CA LYS A 220 13.91 19.27 -15.37
C LYS A 220 12.46 18.79 -15.40
N GLU A 221 11.59 19.57 -16.04
CA GLU A 221 10.14 19.29 -16.16
C GLU A 221 9.88 18.18 -17.20
N ASP A 222 10.43 17.00 -16.94
CA ASP A 222 10.08 15.76 -17.65
C ASP A 222 8.72 15.27 -17.16
N SER A 223 7.92 14.62 -18.02
CA SER A 223 6.59 14.07 -17.69
C SER A 223 6.55 13.24 -16.39
N SER A 224 7.57 12.41 -16.20
CA SER A 224 7.77 11.59 -14.98
C SER A 224 7.83 12.39 -13.66
N SER A 225 8.10 13.70 -13.71
CA SER A 225 8.06 14.58 -12.54
C SER A 225 6.63 14.96 -12.14
N ALA A 226 5.73 15.16 -13.12
CA ALA A 226 4.32 15.46 -12.88
C ALA A 226 3.57 14.23 -12.37
N GLU A 227 3.76 13.07 -13.01
CA GLU A 227 3.24 11.79 -12.53
C GLU A 227 3.61 11.52 -11.08
N PHE A 228 4.89 11.68 -10.72
CA PHE A 228 5.35 11.43 -9.36
C PHE A 228 4.66 12.32 -8.31
N VAL A 229 4.38 13.57 -8.68
CA VAL A 229 3.66 14.53 -7.83
C VAL A 229 2.20 14.13 -7.67
N GLU A 230 1.55 13.65 -8.73
CA GLU A 230 0.16 13.18 -8.72
C GLU A 230 -0.01 11.83 -7.98
N ARG A 231 0.85 10.84 -8.25
CA ARG A 231 0.92 9.57 -7.49
C ARG A 231 1.02 9.85 -5.98
N ARG A 232 1.86 10.81 -5.57
CA ARG A 232 1.96 11.26 -4.17
C ARG A 232 0.71 12.00 -3.68
N ARG A 233 0.09 12.89 -4.47
CA ARG A 233 -1.14 13.61 -4.11
C ARG A 233 -2.28 12.62 -3.81
N ALA A 234 -2.50 11.66 -4.71
CA ALA A 234 -3.50 10.61 -4.55
C ALA A 234 -3.24 9.70 -3.33
N ALA A 235 -1.98 9.44 -3.00
CA ALA A 235 -1.61 8.64 -1.83
C ALA A 235 -1.76 9.41 -0.50
N LEU A 236 -1.47 10.72 -0.49
CA LEU A 236 -1.77 11.59 0.65
C LEU A 236 -3.28 11.73 0.90
N GLU A 237 -4.08 11.75 -0.17
CA GLU A 237 -5.53 11.83 -0.07
C GLU A 237 -6.13 10.57 0.55
N ARG A 238 -5.76 9.38 0.05
CA ARG A 238 -6.16 8.09 0.65
C ARG A 238 -5.73 7.97 2.12
N TYR A 239 -4.51 8.38 2.45
CA TYR A 239 -4.03 8.44 3.84
C TYR A 239 -4.94 9.32 4.71
N LEU A 240 -5.22 10.55 4.29
CA LEU A 240 -6.01 11.50 5.08
C LEU A 240 -7.48 11.07 5.20
N GLN A 241 -8.07 10.55 4.12
CA GLN A 241 -9.41 9.95 4.11
C GLN A 241 -9.51 8.79 5.12
N ARG A 242 -8.49 7.93 5.24
CA ARG A 242 -8.47 6.85 6.25
C ARG A 242 -8.27 7.33 7.68
N VAL A 243 -7.52 8.42 7.89
CA VAL A 243 -7.39 9.02 9.23
C VAL A 243 -8.74 9.57 9.68
N VAL A 244 -9.52 10.21 8.80
CA VAL A 244 -10.82 10.78 9.17
C VAL A 244 -11.98 9.77 9.13
N SER A 245 -11.88 8.67 8.39
CA SER A 245 -12.89 7.60 8.44
C SER A 245 -12.83 6.80 9.75
N HIS A 246 -11.72 6.86 10.49
CA HIS A 246 -11.57 6.20 11.79
C HIS A 246 -12.17 7.07 12.91
N PRO A 247 -13.24 6.62 13.61
CA PRO A 247 -13.99 7.48 14.53
C PRO A 247 -13.17 8.07 15.69
N SER A 248 -12.20 7.32 16.24
CA SER A 248 -11.34 7.79 17.34
C SER A 248 -10.34 8.86 16.89
N LEU A 249 -9.73 8.68 15.70
CA LEU A 249 -8.72 9.60 15.19
C LEU A 249 -9.35 10.91 14.70
N LEU A 250 -10.51 10.84 14.05
CA LEU A 250 -11.30 12.02 13.66
C LEU A 250 -11.56 12.97 14.84
N GLN A 251 -11.81 12.43 16.03
CA GLN A 251 -12.07 13.23 17.24
C GLN A 251 -10.81 13.86 17.86
N ASP A 252 -9.61 13.44 17.46
CA ASP A 252 -8.37 13.96 18.03
C ASP A 252 -8.18 15.47 17.70
N PRO A 253 -7.85 16.32 18.70
CA PRO A 253 -7.53 17.72 18.49
C PRO A 253 -6.50 18.00 17.38
N ASP A 254 -5.52 17.12 17.18
CA ASP A 254 -4.49 17.27 16.14
C ASP A 254 -5.02 17.08 14.72
N VAL A 255 -6.03 16.21 14.52
CA VAL A 255 -6.69 16.07 13.20
C VAL A 255 -7.50 17.33 12.89
N ARG A 256 -8.26 17.83 13.87
CA ARG A 256 -8.99 19.11 13.71
C ARG A 256 -8.03 20.29 13.46
N GLU A 257 -6.94 20.39 14.22
CA GLU A 257 -5.89 21.40 14.02
C GLU A 257 -5.25 21.28 12.62
N PHE A 258 -4.91 20.06 12.19
CA PHE A 258 -4.33 19.78 10.88
C PHE A 258 -5.28 20.12 9.72
N LEU A 259 -6.60 20.05 9.92
CA LEU A 259 -7.59 20.42 8.92
C LEU A 259 -7.92 21.93 8.95
N GLU A 260 -8.15 22.54 10.11
CA GLU A 260 -8.74 23.90 10.20
C GLU A 260 -7.74 25.07 10.13
N ARG A 261 -6.48 24.90 10.55
CA ARG A 261 -5.58 26.07 10.74
C ARG A 261 -4.90 26.50 9.46
N ASP A 262 -4.82 27.80 9.17
CA ASP A 262 -4.05 28.29 8.02
C ASP A 262 -2.56 27.87 8.13
N GLU A 263 -1.94 28.18 9.26
CA GLU A 263 -0.55 27.80 9.59
C GLU A 263 -0.46 26.76 10.71
N LEU A 264 0.41 25.76 10.52
CA LEU A 264 0.82 24.80 11.53
C LEU A 264 2.27 25.09 12.00
N PRO A 265 2.60 24.85 13.28
CA PRO A 265 3.99 24.86 13.75
C PRO A 265 4.85 23.89 12.92
N ARG A 266 6.01 24.36 12.46
CA ARG A 266 6.89 23.61 11.55
C ARG A 266 7.31 22.27 12.18
N ALA A 267 6.77 21.16 11.68
CA ALA A 267 6.97 19.81 12.22
C ALA A 267 8.46 19.48 12.45
N VAL A 268 8.85 19.43 13.73
CA VAL A 268 10.14 18.98 14.23
C VAL A 268 10.08 17.45 14.44
N SER A 269 11.21 16.74 14.47
CA SER A 269 11.34 15.26 14.57
C SER A 269 11.15 14.44 13.28
N THR A 270 10.40 14.91 12.28
CA THR A 270 10.07 14.17 11.03
C THR A 270 11.23 13.59 10.18
N GLN A 271 12.50 13.79 10.54
CA GLN A 271 13.66 13.17 9.90
C GLN A 271 13.73 11.65 10.08
N THR A 272 13.28 11.13 11.24
CA THR A 272 13.25 9.69 11.56
C THR A 272 12.38 8.87 10.59
N LEU A 273 11.26 9.44 10.17
CA LEU A 273 10.27 8.88 9.22
C LEU A 273 10.78 8.93 7.76
N SER A 274 12.03 8.54 7.51
CA SER A 274 12.55 8.32 6.15
C SER A 274 12.39 6.85 5.77
N GLY A 275 12.03 6.53 4.51
CA GLY A 275 11.53 5.20 4.12
C GLY A 275 12.42 4.04 4.57
N ALA A 276 13.73 4.13 4.31
CA ALA A 276 14.73 3.14 4.72
C ALA A 276 14.91 3.01 6.25
N GLY A 277 14.43 3.97 7.05
CA GLY A 277 14.37 3.89 8.52
C GLY A 277 13.04 3.32 9.02
N PHE A 278 11.91 3.68 8.39
CA PHE A 278 10.57 3.23 8.76
C PHE A 278 10.39 1.72 8.50
N LEU A 279 10.71 1.24 7.29
CA LEU A 279 10.71 -0.20 6.97
C LEU A 279 11.65 -0.99 7.88
N LYS A 280 12.84 -0.43 8.20
CA LYS A 280 13.78 -1.05 9.15
C LYS A 280 13.31 -0.98 10.61
N MET A 281 12.36 -0.11 10.96
CA MET A 281 11.78 -0.06 12.30
C MET A 281 10.64 -1.09 12.44
N ILE A 282 9.79 -1.22 11.43
CA ILE A 282 8.76 -2.27 11.35
C ILE A 282 9.42 -3.66 11.36
N ASN A 283 10.36 -3.91 10.45
CA ASN A 283 11.06 -5.20 10.39
C ASN A 283 11.89 -5.47 11.67
N ARG A 284 12.39 -4.42 12.36
CA ARG A 284 13.04 -4.58 13.67
C ARG A 284 12.08 -4.89 14.80
N ALA A 285 10.81 -4.50 14.71
CA ALA A 285 9.81 -4.94 15.66
C ALA A 285 9.60 -6.46 15.53
N THR A 286 9.44 -6.95 14.29
CA THR A 286 9.38 -8.38 13.97
C THR A 286 10.63 -9.15 14.44
N ASP A 287 11.84 -8.68 14.11
CA ASP A 287 13.11 -9.29 14.54
C ASP A 287 13.29 -9.28 16.08
N ALA A 288 12.77 -8.25 16.77
CA ALA A 288 12.86 -8.14 18.22
C ALA A 288 11.87 -9.09 18.91
N VAL A 289 10.64 -9.22 18.41
CA VAL A 289 9.66 -10.21 18.89
C VAL A 289 10.20 -11.64 18.70
N SER A 290 10.83 -11.94 17.55
CA SER A 290 11.50 -13.24 17.31
C SER A 290 12.74 -13.49 18.20
N LYS A 291 13.17 -12.53 19.02
CA LYS A 291 14.32 -12.64 19.94
C LYS A 291 13.99 -12.36 21.41
N MET A 292 12.75 -11.98 21.74
CA MET A 292 12.30 -11.92 23.13
C MET A 292 11.88 -13.32 23.59
N THR A 293 12.80 -14.03 24.28
CA THR A 293 12.66 -15.44 24.71
C THR A 293 11.57 -15.71 25.76
N ILE A 294 10.66 -14.76 26.00
CA ILE A 294 9.41 -14.99 26.72
C ILE A 294 8.33 -15.18 25.64
N LYS A 295 8.16 -16.41 25.15
CA LYS A 295 6.99 -16.76 24.35
C LYS A 295 5.76 -16.50 25.24
N MET A 296 4.96 -15.51 24.89
CA MET A 296 3.64 -15.34 25.49
C MET A 296 2.87 -16.63 25.29
N ASN A 297 2.43 -17.25 26.38
CA ASN A 297 1.47 -18.34 26.32
C ASN A 297 0.11 -17.70 26.00
N GLU A 298 -0.10 -17.37 24.73
CA GLU A 298 -1.34 -16.81 24.22
C GLU A 298 -2.48 -17.76 24.60
N SER A 299 -3.30 -17.32 25.55
CA SER A 299 -4.42 -18.11 26.07
C SER A 299 -5.71 -17.83 25.30
N ASP A 300 -5.71 -16.77 24.49
CA ASP A 300 -6.82 -16.35 23.66
C ASP A 300 -6.51 -16.72 22.20
N ILE A 301 -6.95 -17.93 21.82
CA ILE A 301 -6.76 -18.58 20.51
C ILE A 301 -7.07 -17.63 19.35
N TRP A 302 -8.07 -16.76 19.51
CA TRP A 302 -8.46 -15.78 18.49
C TRP A 302 -7.33 -14.82 18.12
N PHE A 303 -6.45 -14.43 19.06
CA PHE A 303 -5.31 -13.57 18.74
C PHE A 303 -4.19 -14.34 18.02
N GLU A 304 -3.97 -15.62 18.32
CA GLU A 304 -3.00 -16.45 17.60
C GLU A 304 -3.47 -16.73 16.16
N GLU A 305 -4.73 -17.15 15.99
CA GLU A 305 -5.35 -17.36 14.68
C GLU A 305 -5.36 -16.08 13.82
N LYS A 306 -5.81 -14.94 14.39
CA LYS A 306 -5.90 -13.68 13.63
C LYS A 306 -4.56 -13.06 13.31
N LEU A 307 -3.52 -13.25 14.14
CA LEU A 307 -2.17 -12.82 13.78
C LEU A 307 -1.64 -13.64 12.59
N GLN A 308 -1.85 -14.96 12.59
CA GLN A 308 -1.47 -15.83 11.47
C GLN A 308 -2.24 -15.47 10.18
N GLU A 309 -3.53 -15.18 10.27
CA GLU A 309 -4.35 -14.72 9.13
C GLU A 309 -3.83 -13.40 8.54
N VAL A 310 -3.52 -12.41 9.39
CA VAL A 310 -2.95 -11.12 8.98
C VAL A 310 -1.57 -11.27 8.34
N GLU A 311 -0.69 -12.12 8.90
CA GLU A 311 0.64 -12.37 8.34
C GLU A 311 0.60 -13.15 7.03
N LEU A 312 -0.37 -14.06 6.86
CA LEU A 312 -0.60 -14.76 5.61
C LEU A 312 -1.16 -13.81 4.53
N GLU A 313 -2.16 -12.99 4.86
CA GLU A 313 -2.71 -12.00 3.93
C GLU A 313 -1.65 -10.99 3.48
N GLU A 314 -0.82 -10.48 4.40
CA GLU A 314 0.27 -9.56 4.07
C GLU A 314 1.23 -10.18 3.03
N GLN A 315 1.57 -11.47 3.19
CA GLN A 315 2.43 -12.19 2.25
C GLN A 315 1.78 -12.38 0.87
N GLN A 316 0.48 -12.71 0.79
CA GLN A 316 -0.17 -12.89 -0.51
C GLN A 316 -0.42 -11.55 -1.22
N LEU A 317 -0.83 -10.49 -0.50
CA LEU A 317 -0.97 -9.16 -1.08
C LEU A 317 0.37 -8.61 -1.58
N ARG A 318 1.49 -8.87 -0.89
CA ARG A 318 2.83 -8.50 -1.37
C ARG A 318 3.20 -9.20 -2.68
N LYS A 319 2.88 -10.49 -2.85
CA LYS A 319 3.11 -11.21 -4.12
C LYS A 319 2.22 -10.65 -5.24
N LEU A 320 0.93 -10.46 -4.95
CA LEU A 320 -0.03 -9.90 -5.91
C LEU A 320 0.37 -8.49 -6.36
N HIS A 321 0.84 -7.64 -5.43
CA HIS A 321 1.39 -6.34 -5.77
C HIS A 321 2.55 -6.47 -6.76
N ILE A 322 3.56 -7.32 -6.50
CA ILE A 322 4.72 -7.46 -7.39
C ILE A 322 4.30 -7.86 -8.82
N VAL A 323 3.29 -8.74 -8.96
CA VAL A 323 2.76 -9.14 -10.26
C VAL A 323 2.06 -7.97 -10.97
N VAL A 324 1.24 -7.19 -10.25
CA VAL A 324 0.53 -6.03 -10.81
C VAL A 324 1.49 -4.89 -11.15
N ASP A 325 2.48 -4.59 -10.30
CA ASP A 325 3.52 -3.57 -10.50
C ASP A 325 4.33 -3.89 -11.77
N THR A 326 4.76 -5.15 -11.93
CA THR A 326 5.42 -5.64 -13.16
C THR A 326 4.54 -5.44 -14.39
N CYS A 327 3.25 -5.78 -14.31
CA CYS A 327 2.30 -5.62 -15.41
C CYS A 327 2.02 -4.15 -15.78
N CYS A 328 2.19 -3.20 -14.83
CA CYS A 328 2.10 -1.76 -15.10
C CYS A 328 3.36 -1.19 -15.76
N ASP A 329 4.53 -1.77 -15.49
CA ASP A 329 5.84 -1.37 -16.05
C ASP A 329 6.20 -2.14 -17.34
N ASP A 330 5.38 -3.11 -17.79
CA ASP A 330 5.80 -4.15 -18.74
C ASP A 330 5.99 -3.66 -20.19
N VAL A 331 7.06 -4.15 -20.84
CA VAL A 331 7.71 -3.46 -21.97
C VAL A 331 7.05 -3.71 -23.34
N VAL A 332 5.80 -4.16 -23.36
CA VAL A 332 5.03 -4.39 -24.61
C VAL A 332 4.75 -3.05 -25.31
N TRP A 333 4.62 -1.96 -24.55
CA TRP A 333 4.06 -0.70 -25.04
C TRP A 333 4.90 0.07 -26.07
N PRO A 334 6.22 0.29 -25.85
CA PRO A 334 7.07 0.98 -26.81
C PRO A 334 7.16 0.32 -28.21
N MET A 335 6.74 -0.94 -28.34
CA MET A 335 6.70 -1.64 -29.64
C MET A 335 5.58 -1.13 -30.55
N GLY A 336 4.39 -0.83 -30.00
CA GLY A 336 3.25 -0.30 -30.77
C GLY A 336 3.59 1.04 -31.42
N CYS A 337 4.22 1.93 -30.64
CA CYS A 337 4.69 3.26 -31.08
C CYS A 337 5.65 3.21 -32.28
N VAL A 338 6.46 2.15 -32.37
CA VAL A 338 7.41 1.91 -33.46
C VAL A 338 6.72 1.23 -34.64
N PHE A 339 5.80 0.31 -34.38
CA PHE A 339 5.00 -0.36 -35.40
C PHE A 339 4.11 0.61 -36.17
N ALA A 340 3.28 1.40 -35.47
CA ALA A 340 2.41 2.41 -36.08
C ALA A 340 3.19 3.38 -37.00
N LYS A 341 4.34 3.88 -36.54
CA LYS A 341 5.20 4.78 -37.34
C LYS A 341 5.82 4.07 -38.55
N SER A 342 6.24 2.82 -38.40
CA SER A 342 6.80 2.02 -39.51
C SER A 342 5.73 1.72 -40.57
N VAL A 343 4.51 1.39 -40.14
CA VAL A 343 3.35 1.15 -41.01
C VAL A 343 2.93 2.43 -41.74
N ALA A 344 2.93 3.58 -41.07
CA ALA A 344 2.67 4.88 -41.70
C ALA A 344 3.74 5.24 -42.74
N MET A 345 5.03 5.00 -42.44
CA MET A 345 6.13 5.20 -43.40
C MET A 345 6.00 4.28 -44.63
N LEU A 346 5.62 3.01 -44.42
CA LEU A 346 5.34 2.07 -45.51
C LEU A 346 4.15 2.54 -46.36
N GLY A 347 3.05 2.96 -45.73
CA GLY A 347 1.88 3.53 -46.42
C GLY A 347 2.18 4.80 -47.21
N SER A 348 3.14 5.62 -46.77
CA SER A 348 3.62 6.79 -47.52
C SER A 348 4.57 6.46 -48.68
N SER A 349 5.06 5.22 -48.76
CA SER A 349 5.98 4.72 -49.78
C SER A 349 5.30 3.82 -50.84
N GLU A 350 3.98 3.63 -50.72
CA GLU A 350 3.20 2.68 -51.51
C GLU A 350 2.46 3.38 -52.67
N ASP A 351 2.70 2.91 -53.90
CA ASP A 351 2.07 3.46 -55.11
C ASP A 351 0.56 3.14 -55.21
N ASN A 352 0.12 2.00 -54.66
CA ASN A 352 -1.29 1.63 -54.65
C ASN A 352 -2.08 2.45 -53.62
N THR A 353 -2.88 3.40 -54.11
CA THR A 353 -3.68 4.32 -53.29
C THR A 353 -4.69 3.64 -52.34
N ALA A 354 -5.10 2.40 -52.61
CA ALA A 354 -5.93 1.63 -51.68
C ALA A 354 -5.08 1.06 -50.52
N LEU A 355 -3.96 0.39 -50.84
CA LEU A 355 -3.03 -0.18 -49.86
C LEU A 355 -2.39 0.92 -48.99
N SER A 356 -1.93 2.02 -49.60
CA SER A 356 -1.46 3.22 -48.90
C SER A 356 -2.48 3.77 -47.89
N ARG A 357 -3.77 3.78 -48.24
CA ARG A 357 -4.87 4.22 -47.36
C ARG A 357 -5.07 3.29 -46.17
N ALA A 358 -5.13 1.97 -46.37
CA ALA A 358 -5.34 1.06 -45.25
C ALA A 358 -4.09 0.92 -44.37
N LEU A 359 -2.87 1.02 -44.92
CA LEU A 359 -1.66 1.14 -44.11
C LEU A 359 -1.70 2.40 -43.23
N SER A 360 -2.12 3.54 -43.80
CA SER A 360 -2.30 4.78 -43.03
C SER A 360 -3.34 4.65 -41.92
N GLN A 361 -4.46 3.95 -42.17
CA GLN A 361 -5.49 3.71 -41.15
C GLN A 361 -5.11 2.64 -40.13
N LEU A 362 -4.33 1.62 -40.52
CA LEU A 362 -3.77 0.65 -39.58
C LEU A 362 -2.83 1.35 -38.60
N ALA A 363 -1.97 2.26 -39.08
CA ALA A 363 -1.15 3.08 -38.21
C ALA A 363 -1.98 3.95 -37.24
N GLU A 364 -3.10 4.53 -37.69
CA GLU A 364 -4.02 5.29 -36.83
C GLU A 364 -4.77 4.39 -35.80
N VAL A 365 -5.02 3.13 -36.13
CA VAL A 365 -5.61 2.13 -35.22
C VAL A 365 -4.60 1.70 -34.16
N GLU A 366 -3.36 1.42 -34.55
CA GLU A 366 -2.27 1.03 -33.65
C GLU A 366 -1.90 2.18 -32.69
N ASP A 367 -1.88 3.44 -33.14
CA ASP A 367 -1.65 4.63 -32.30
C ASP A 367 -2.78 4.81 -31.25
N LYS A 368 -4.05 4.58 -31.65
CA LYS A 368 -5.19 4.56 -30.72
C LYS A 368 -5.17 3.38 -29.76
N MET A 369 -4.69 2.21 -30.20
CA MET A 369 -4.48 1.05 -29.35
C MET A 369 -3.38 1.33 -28.32
N GLU A 370 -2.26 1.95 -28.73
CA GLU A 370 -1.22 2.42 -27.81
C GLU A 370 -1.78 3.36 -26.75
N GLN A 371 -2.52 4.40 -27.13
CA GLN A 371 -3.16 5.26 -26.14
C GLN A 371 -4.07 4.46 -25.18
N LEU A 372 -4.83 3.50 -25.71
CA LEU A 372 -5.81 2.73 -24.94
C LEU A 372 -5.20 1.85 -23.84
N HIS A 373 -4.13 1.08 -24.09
CA HIS A 373 -3.51 0.31 -22.99
C HIS A 373 -2.53 1.16 -22.17
N GLN A 374 -2.10 2.32 -22.64
CA GLN A 374 -1.40 3.28 -21.77
C GLN A 374 -2.35 3.82 -20.70
N ASP A 375 -3.60 4.11 -21.08
CA ASP A 375 -4.69 4.43 -20.15
C ASP A 375 -5.10 3.21 -19.29
N GLN A 376 -5.01 1.98 -19.81
CA GLN A 376 -5.21 0.77 -19.00
C GLN A 376 -4.13 0.62 -17.92
N ALA A 377 -2.84 0.67 -18.27
CA ALA A 377 -1.74 0.55 -17.31
C ALA A 377 -1.76 1.68 -16.25
N ASN A 378 -2.17 2.89 -16.64
CA ASN A 378 -2.48 3.97 -15.71
C ASN A 378 -3.60 3.57 -14.73
N ASN A 379 -4.71 3.03 -15.22
CA ASN A 379 -5.78 2.54 -14.34
C ASN A 379 -5.32 1.39 -13.46
N ASP A 380 -4.57 0.42 -13.97
CA ASP A 380 -4.07 -0.73 -13.21
C ASP A 380 -3.18 -0.26 -12.04
N PHE A 381 -2.29 0.70 -12.30
CA PHE A 381 -1.46 1.32 -11.28
C PHE A 381 -2.30 2.10 -10.24
N PHE A 382 -3.09 3.09 -10.68
CA PHE A 382 -3.81 4.00 -9.78
C PHE A 382 -5.02 3.37 -9.08
N VAL A 383 -5.66 2.37 -9.70
CA VAL A 383 -6.84 1.69 -9.16
C VAL A 383 -6.43 0.46 -8.33
N PHE A 384 -5.49 -0.37 -8.80
CA PHE A 384 -5.23 -1.68 -8.18
C PHE A 384 -3.85 -1.78 -7.50
N ALA A 385 -2.74 -1.43 -8.14
CA ALA A 385 -1.41 -1.49 -7.51
C ALA A 385 -1.36 -0.61 -6.23
N GLU A 386 -1.79 0.64 -6.35
CA GLU A 386 -1.89 1.58 -5.24
C GLU A 386 -2.92 1.21 -4.16
N LEU A 387 -3.90 0.33 -4.44
CA LEU A 387 -4.76 -0.26 -3.41
C LEU A 387 -4.00 -1.32 -2.61
N LEU A 388 -3.33 -2.24 -3.33
CA LEU A 388 -2.55 -3.33 -2.73
C LEU A 388 -1.42 -2.77 -1.86
N ALA A 389 -0.68 -1.79 -2.36
CA ALA A 389 0.42 -1.12 -1.66
C ALA A 389 -0.02 -0.56 -0.31
N ASP A 390 -1.25 -0.05 -0.28
CA ASP A 390 -1.83 0.68 0.83
C ASP A 390 -2.43 -0.25 1.89
N TYR A 391 -3.05 -1.36 1.47
CA TYR A 391 -3.46 -2.42 2.39
C TYR A 391 -2.30 -3.23 2.96
N ILE A 392 -1.21 -3.43 2.21
CA ILE A 392 0.05 -3.99 2.75
C ILE A 392 0.59 -3.11 3.89
N ARG A 393 0.59 -1.78 3.71
CA ARG A 393 1.01 -0.85 4.77
C ARG A 393 0.06 -0.90 5.98
N LEU A 394 -1.25 -0.98 5.77
CA LEU A 394 -2.23 -1.13 6.86
C LEU A 394 -2.07 -2.45 7.63
N LEU A 395 -1.81 -3.58 6.97
CA LEU A 395 -1.54 -4.85 7.64
C LEU A 395 -0.30 -4.76 8.55
N GLY A 396 0.73 -4.02 8.14
CA GLY A 396 1.86 -3.65 9.01
C GLY A 396 1.44 -2.86 10.25
N ALA A 397 0.48 -1.93 10.13
CA ALA A 397 -0.08 -1.20 11.27
C ALA A 397 -0.97 -2.07 12.16
N VAL A 398 -1.72 -3.02 11.58
CA VAL A 398 -2.48 -4.06 12.31
C VAL A 398 -1.52 -4.90 13.16
N ARG A 399 -0.43 -5.44 12.58
CA ARG A 399 0.61 -6.18 13.32
C ARG A 399 1.22 -5.34 14.44
N GLY A 400 1.45 -4.05 14.21
CA GLY A 400 1.86 -3.08 15.24
C GLY A 400 0.92 -2.97 16.45
N CYS A 401 -0.37 -3.29 16.29
CA CYS A 401 -1.35 -3.33 17.38
C CYS A 401 -1.23 -4.63 18.20
N PHE A 402 -1.00 -5.79 17.56
CA PHE A 402 -0.66 -7.04 18.25
C PHE A 402 0.65 -6.90 19.05
N ASP A 403 1.69 -6.30 18.45
CA ASP A 403 2.94 -5.94 19.11
C ASP A 403 2.74 -5.08 20.37
N GLN A 404 1.79 -4.13 20.35
CA GLN A 404 1.50 -3.31 21.52
C GLN A 404 0.75 -4.08 22.62
N ARG A 405 -0.17 -4.98 22.24
CA ARG A 405 -0.80 -5.90 23.19
C ARG A 405 0.24 -6.82 23.86
N MET A 406 1.19 -7.35 23.08
CA MET A 406 2.32 -8.14 23.59
C MET A 406 3.18 -7.33 24.59
N LYS A 407 3.49 -6.06 24.28
CA LYS A 407 4.23 -5.16 25.19
C LYS A 407 3.44 -4.84 26.46
N ALA A 408 2.12 -4.73 26.40
CA ALA A 408 1.26 -4.54 27.58
C ALA A 408 1.26 -5.79 28.47
N TRP A 409 1.09 -6.98 27.89
CA TRP A 409 1.18 -8.26 28.58
C TRP A 409 2.53 -8.45 29.27
N GLN A 410 3.64 -8.12 28.58
CA GLN A 410 4.98 -8.22 29.14
C GLN A 410 5.16 -7.31 30.37
N ARG A 411 4.70 -6.04 30.30
CA ARG A 411 4.76 -5.10 31.44
C ARG A 411 3.98 -5.62 32.66
N TRP A 412 2.83 -6.24 32.43
CA TRP A 412 2.02 -6.88 33.47
C TRP A 412 2.74 -8.08 34.11
N GLN A 413 3.31 -8.98 33.30
CA GLN A 413 4.06 -10.13 33.78
C GLN A 413 5.38 -9.76 34.50
N ASP A 414 6.09 -8.74 34.02
CA ASP A 414 7.27 -8.19 34.70
C ASP A 414 6.89 -7.61 36.08
N ALA A 415 5.77 -6.88 36.18
CA ALA A 415 5.26 -6.36 37.45
C ALA A 415 4.79 -7.48 38.39
N GLN A 416 4.13 -8.53 37.88
CA GLN A 416 3.70 -9.69 38.67
C GLN A 416 4.90 -10.49 39.21
N THR A 417 5.95 -10.65 38.39
CA THR A 417 7.23 -11.22 38.79
C THR A 417 7.93 -10.36 39.85
N MET A 418 7.88 -9.03 39.72
CA MET A 418 8.46 -8.11 40.70
C MET A 418 7.70 -8.14 42.04
N LEU A 419 6.36 -8.18 42.01
CA LEU A 419 5.52 -8.36 43.18
C LEU A 419 5.86 -9.67 43.92
N GLN A 420 6.01 -10.79 43.20
CA GLN A 420 6.40 -12.06 43.80
C GLN A 420 7.77 -11.96 44.50
N ARG A 421 8.76 -11.31 43.87
CA ARG A 421 10.07 -11.04 44.50
C ARG A 421 9.96 -10.13 45.74
N LYS A 422 9.02 -9.18 45.79
CA LYS A 422 8.76 -8.37 46.99
C LYS A 422 8.18 -9.22 48.12
N ARG A 423 7.16 -10.03 47.85
CA ARG A 423 6.54 -10.97 48.81
C ARG A 423 7.55 -11.97 49.39
N GLU A 424 8.43 -12.53 48.55
CA GLU A 424 9.53 -13.36 49.04
C GLU A 424 10.51 -12.61 49.97
N ASN A 425 10.76 -11.33 49.71
CA ASN A 425 11.67 -10.53 50.53
C ASN A 425 11.02 -10.11 51.86
N GLU A 426 9.71 -9.86 51.90
CA GLU A 426 8.96 -9.74 53.15
C GLU A 426 9.09 -11.04 53.97
N ALA A 427 8.86 -12.20 53.35
CA ALA A 427 9.03 -13.49 54.03
C ALA A 427 10.45 -13.66 54.60
N LYS A 428 11.49 -13.31 53.84
CA LYS A 428 12.89 -13.34 54.32
C LYS A 428 13.13 -12.37 55.49
N LEU A 429 12.45 -11.21 55.53
CA LEU A 429 12.53 -10.25 56.63
C LEU A 429 11.75 -10.68 57.89
N LEU A 430 10.62 -11.37 57.72
CA LEU A 430 9.88 -12.04 58.80
C LEU A 430 10.75 -13.11 59.46
N TRP A 431 11.30 -14.04 58.68
CA TRP A 431 12.22 -15.08 59.18
C TRP A 431 13.50 -14.52 59.81
N ALA A 432 13.98 -13.36 59.33
CA ALA A 432 15.14 -12.67 59.91
C ALA A 432 14.83 -11.79 61.13
N ASN A 433 13.56 -11.73 61.59
CA ASN A 433 13.08 -10.94 62.73
C ASN A 433 13.49 -9.45 62.71
N LYS A 434 13.25 -8.76 61.57
CA LYS A 434 13.61 -7.34 61.36
C LYS A 434 12.37 -6.44 61.20
N PRO A 435 11.63 -6.13 62.29
CA PRO A 435 10.33 -5.46 62.21
C PRO A 435 10.38 -4.05 61.59
N GLU A 436 11.44 -3.28 61.82
CA GLU A 436 11.60 -1.93 61.25
C GLU A 436 11.55 -1.91 59.72
N LYS A 437 12.06 -2.96 59.06
CA LYS A 437 12.06 -3.09 57.59
C LYS A 437 10.85 -3.86 57.06
N LEU A 438 10.07 -4.48 57.95
CA LEU A 438 8.89 -5.25 57.58
C LEU A 438 7.77 -4.33 57.09
N GLN A 439 7.56 -3.17 57.74
CA GLN A 439 6.52 -2.24 57.32
C GLN A 439 6.82 -1.70 55.92
N GLN A 440 8.05 -1.23 55.67
CA GLN A 440 8.49 -0.80 54.33
C GLN A 440 8.25 -1.90 53.28
N ALA A 441 8.57 -3.16 53.58
CA ALA A 441 8.34 -4.26 52.64
C ALA A 441 6.85 -4.47 52.32
N LYS A 442 5.95 -4.25 53.29
CA LYS A 442 4.49 -4.30 53.08
C LYS A 442 3.97 -3.11 52.27
N ASP A 443 4.47 -1.91 52.56
CA ASP A 443 4.11 -0.70 51.82
C ASP A 443 4.54 -0.82 50.34
N GLU A 444 5.75 -1.35 50.10
CA GLU A 444 6.23 -1.70 48.75
C GLU A 444 5.39 -2.81 48.10
N ILE A 445 4.93 -3.83 48.84
CA ILE A 445 4.03 -4.86 48.29
C ILE A 445 2.70 -4.25 47.84
N ALA A 446 2.07 -3.39 48.66
CA ALA A 446 0.82 -2.72 48.30
C ALA A 446 0.97 -1.83 47.05
N GLU A 447 2.10 -1.14 46.90
CA GLU A 447 2.43 -0.37 45.70
C GLU A 447 2.52 -1.27 44.45
N TRP A 448 3.19 -2.43 44.56
CA TRP A 448 3.32 -3.37 43.44
C TRP A 448 2.02 -4.16 43.15
N GLU A 449 1.18 -4.42 44.14
CA GLU A 449 -0.17 -4.97 43.95
C GLU A 449 -1.04 -3.99 43.14
N SER A 450 -1.04 -2.70 43.51
CA SER A 450 -1.75 -1.66 42.74
C SER A 450 -1.24 -1.55 41.30
N LYS A 451 0.07 -1.68 41.06
CA LYS A 451 0.66 -1.67 39.70
C LYS A 451 0.28 -2.90 38.89
N VAL A 452 0.22 -4.08 39.50
CA VAL A 452 -0.23 -5.31 38.82
C VAL A 452 -1.70 -5.15 38.39
N THR A 453 -2.59 -4.70 39.28
CA THR A 453 -4.00 -4.44 38.94
C THR A 453 -4.17 -3.36 37.87
N GLN A 454 -3.31 -2.32 37.87
CA GLN A 454 -3.31 -1.32 36.80
C GLN A 454 -2.93 -1.93 35.45
N TYR A 455 -1.80 -2.65 35.36
CA TYR A 455 -1.33 -3.22 34.10
C TYR A 455 -2.21 -4.37 33.58
N ASP A 456 -2.88 -5.09 34.47
CA ASP A 456 -3.96 -6.06 34.17
C ASP A 456 -5.11 -5.35 33.44
N THR A 457 -5.63 -4.27 34.03
CA THR A 457 -6.68 -3.42 33.46
C THR A 457 -6.27 -2.80 32.13
N ASP A 458 -5.01 -2.36 32.01
CA ASP A 458 -4.47 -1.78 30.78
C ASP A 458 -4.29 -2.83 29.66
N PHE A 459 -3.87 -4.06 30.00
CA PHE A 459 -3.77 -5.16 29.05
C PHE A 459 -5.15 -5.59 28.51
N GLU A 460 -6.16 -5.73 29.37
CA GLU A 460 -7.53 -6.03 28.96
C GLU A 460 -8.12 -4.91 28.09
N ARG A 461 -7.92 -3.65 28.49
CA ARG A 461 -8.35 -2.46 27.73
C ARG A 461 -7.71 -2.39 26.34
N ILE A 462 -6.42 -2.69 26.22
CA ILE A 462 -5.72 -2.77 24.93
C ILE A 462 -6.23 -3.96 24.14
N SER A 463 -6.38 -5.14 24.74
CA SER A 463 -6.90 -6.35 24.07
C SER A 463 -8.29 -6.15 23.47
N ALA A 464 -9.22 -5.56 24.23
CA ALA A 464 -10.55 -5.20 23.74
C ALA A 464 -10.50 -4.17 22.60
N THR A 465 -9.56 -3.22 22.65
CA THR A 465 -9.38 -2.21 21.60
C THR A 465 -8.83 -2.84 20.31
N VAL A 466 -7.75 -3.63 20.38
CA VAL A 466 -7.18 -4.34 19.22
C VAL A 466 -8.21 -5.26 18.58
N ARG A 467 -8.97 -6.02 19.38
CA ARG A 467 -10.04 -6.90 18.86
C ARG A 467 -11.12 -6.11 18.10
N LYS A 468 -11.58 -4.99 18.64
CA LYS A 468 -12.56 -4.10 17.98
C LYS A 468 -11.98 -3.51 16.68
N GLU A 469 -10.71 -3.13 16.69
CA GLU A 469 -10.03 -2.46 15.58
C GLU A 469 -9.73 -3.41 14.41
N VAL A 470 -9.27 -4.63 14.67
CA VAL A 470 -9.12 -5.69 13.64
C VAL A 470 -10.46 -5.96 12.95
N LEU A 471 -11.55 -6.12 13.70
CA LEU A 471 -12.89 -6.33 13.13
C LEU A 471 -13.41 -5.11 12.33
N ARG A 472 -13.00 -3.88 12.71
CA ARG A 472 -13.29 -2.67 11.94
C ARG A 472 -12.52 -2.66 10.61
N PHE A 473 -11.22 -2.96 10.67
CA PHE A 473 -10.32 -3.03 9.52
C PHE A 473 -10.74 -4.11 8.52
N GLU A 474 -11.12 -5.31 8.98
CA GLU A 474 -11.63 -6.38 8.12
C GLU A 474 -12.87 -5.94 7.32
N LYS A 475 -13.83 -5.27 7.99
CA LYS A 475 -15.03 -4.75 7.35
C LYS A 475 -14.74 -3.63 6.35
N GLU A 476 -13.81 -2.74 6.67
CA GLU A 476 -13.35 -1.67 5.77
C GLU A 476 -12.62 -2.26 4.55
N LYS A 477 -11.66 -3.17 4.78
CA LYS A 477 -10.94 -3.94 3.75
C LYS A 477 -11.89 -4.62 2.78
N THR A 478 -12.83 -5.43 3.26
CA THR A 478 -13.77 -6.16 2.39
C THR A 478 -14.64 -5.23 1.55
N ARG A 479 -15.12 -4.11 2.13
CA ARG A 479 -15.90 -3.09 1.41
C ARG A 479 -15.07 -2.40 0.32
N ASP A 480 -13.85 -1.99 0.67
CA ASP A 480 -13.01 -1.15 -0.19
C ASP A 480 -12.40 -1.97 -1.33
N PHE A 481 -11.93 -3.19 -1.07
CA PHE A 481 -11.53 -4.14 -2.11
C PHE A 481 -12.70 -4.46 -3.05
N LYS A 482 -13.91 -4.74 -2.54
CA LYS A 482 -15.08 -4.99 -3.40
C LYS A 482 -15.34 -3.81 -4.34
N LYS A 483 -15.38 -2.58 -3.81
CA LYS A 483 -15.61 -1.37 -4.62
C LYS A 483 -14.53 -1.20 -5.70
N GLN A 484 -13.27 -1.38 -5.32
CA GLN A 484 -12.13 -1.09 -6.20
C GLN A 484 -11.92 -2.17 -7.27
N ILE A 485 -12.15 -3.46 -6.95
CA ILE A 485 -12.12 -4.56 -7.92
C ILE A 485 -13.25 -4.39 -8.95
N ILE A 486 -14.44 -3.96 -8.54
CA ILE A 486 -15.53 -3.65 -9.48
C ILE A 486 -15.09 -2.55 -10.45
N LYS A 487 -14.59 -1.41 -9.95
CA LYS A 487 -14.07 -0.32 -10.80
C LYS A 487 -12.96 -0.78 -11.76
N TYR A 488 -12.06 -1.63 -11.29
CA TYR A 488 -10.97 -2.19 -12.09
C TYR A 488 -11.49 -3.08 -13.25
N LEU A 489 -12.45 -3.96 -12.96
CA LEU A 489 -13.08 -4.82 -13.98
C LEU A 489 -13.94 -4.01 -14.96
N GLU A 490 -14.63 -2.97 -14.50
CA GLU A 490 -15.36 -2.01 -15.36
C GLU A 490 -14.41 -1.28 -16.31
N SER A 491 -13.22 -0.87 -15.84
CA SER A 491 -12.19 -0.26 -16.67
C SER A 491 -11.64 -1.22 -17.72
N LEU A 492 -11.29 -2.45 -17.32
CA LEU A 492 -10.83 -3.50 -18.25
C LEU A 492 -11.89 -3.80 -19.32
N GLN A 493 -13.16 -3.96 -18.92
CA GLN A 493 -14.26 -4.17 -19.85
C GLN A 493 -14.41 -3.00 -20.82
N HIS A 494 -14.31 -1.76 -20.34
CA HIS A 494 -14.39 -0.58 -21.20
C HIS A 494 -13.27 -0.58 -22.24
N SER A 495 -12.03 -0.85 -21.84
CA SER A 495 -10.88 -0.91 -22.76
C SER A 495 -11.07 -1.99 -23.83
N GLN A 496 -11.46 -3.20 -23.45
CA GLN A 496 -11.75 -4.27 -24.42
C GLN A 496 -12.90 -3.88 -25.39
N GLN A 497 -13.92 -3.16 -24.91
CA GLN A 497 -14.99 -2.63 -25.76
C GLN A 497 -14.54 -1.52 -26.72
N GLN A 498 -13.51 -0.73 -26.41
CA GLN A 498 -12.94 0.24 -27.37
C GLN A 498 -12.04 -0.46 -28.39
N LEU A 499 -11.22 -1.42 -27.95
CA LEU A 499 -10.35 -2.23 -28.82
C LEU A 499 -11.16 -2.92 -29.93
N ILE A 500 -12.31 -3.53 -29.59
CA ILE A 500 -13.23 -4.14 -30.57
C ILE A 500 -13.68 -3.10 -31.62
N LYS A 501 -14.11 -1.91 -31.20
CA LYS A 501 -14.59 -0.86 -32.14
C LYS A 501 -13.48 -0.35 -33.07
N TYR A 502 -12.24 -0.29 -32.61
CA TYR A 502 -11.10 0.11 -33.44
C TYR A 502 -10.87 -0.90 -34.58
N TRP A 503 -10.91 -2.21 -34.26
CA TRP A 503 -10.83 -3.27 -35.27
C TRP A 503 -12.06 -3.35 -36.18
N GLU A 504 -13.27 -3.17 -35.64
CA GLU A 504 -14.51 -3.12 -36.44
C GLU A 504 -14.53 -1.94 -37.42
N ALA A 505 -13.98 -0.78 -37.02
CA ALA A 505 -13.84 0.39 -37.88
C ALA A 505 -12.79 0.20 -39.00
N PHE A 506 -11.73 -0.58 -38.74
CA PHE A 506 -10.69 -0.90 -39.72
C PHE A 506 -11.11 -1.98 -40.74
N LEU A 507 -11.95 -2.92 -40.31
CA LEU A 507 -12.35 -4.09 -41.09
C LEU A 507 -12.85 -3.82 -42.53
N PRO A 508 -13.55 -2.71 -42.85
CA PRO A 508 -13.95 -2.40 -44.23
C PRO A 508 -12.78 -2.04 -45.16
N GLU A 509 -11.75 -1.37 -44.64
CA GLU A 509 -10.59 -0.91 -45.42
C GLU A 509 -9.61 -2.08 -45.67
N ALA A 510 -9.42 -2.96 -44.69
CA ALA A 510 -8.74 -4.23 -44.89
C ALA A 510 -9.41 -5.09 -45.99
N LYS A 511 -10.76 -5.08 -46.04
CA LYS A 511 -11.57 -5.75 -47.07
C LYS A 511 -11.59 -5.02 -48.42
N ALA A 512 -11.03 -3.82 -48.55
CA ALA A 512 -10.94 -3.08 -49.81
C ALA A 512 -9.69 -3.43 -50.63
N ILE A 513 -8.82 -4.29 -50.09
CA ILE A 513 -7.50 -4.67 -50.66
C ILE A 513 -7.41 -6.18 -50.95
N ALA A 514 -8.27 -6.99 -50.31
CA ALA A 514 -8.37 -8.44 -50.49
C ALA A 514 -9.31 -8.82 -51.66
#